data_AF-A0A7S0IZ35-F1
#
_entry.id   AF-A0A7S0IZ35-F1
#
_cell.length_a   1.000
_cell.length_b   1.000
_cell.length_c   1.000
_cell.angle_alpha   90.00
_cell.angle_beta   90.00
_cell.angle_gamma   90.00
#
_symmetry.space_group_name_H-M   'P 1'
#
loop_
_entity.id
_entity.type
_entity.pdbx_description
1 polymer ?
#
loop_
_entity_poly.entity_id
_entity_poly.type
_entity_poly.pdbx_seq_one_letter_code
_entity_poly.pdbx_strand_id
1 'polypeptide(L)'
;GKSAAVVAAEIVGHLGFSHDRGRIIVLQGLSGTGKGTTVSKLEKVLPRATSWSNGNIFRALTCLMLENCQRSGTEFLPEMLTPEICAQLVSSLVFEQLEDGGFDTRIKGFGLNVLVSQVANSLLKEPRIGKALPTVARAMQGEVIAFASAAAEAMCADGMNVLVEGRAQTLSFIRTPHRFELTLSEPKLIGQRRAAQRLMAAVLKAFEQDAAAEPSAEAMHAALRAELKRMTSAV
;
A
#
# COMPACT_ATOMS: atom_id res chain seq x y z
N GLY A 1 2.83 -24.50 -5.26
CA GLY A 1 3.03 -23.49 -4.19
C GLY A 1 1.85 -23.49 -3.24
N LYS A 2 2.05 -23.10 -1.97
CA LYS A 2 0.99 -23.06 -0.95
C LYS A 2 -0.05 -21.97 -1.28
N SER A 3 -1.32 -22.20 -0.91
CA SER A 3 -2.36 -21.16 -1.01
C SER A 3 -2.19 -20.13 0.10
N ALA A 4 -2.70 -18.90 -0.08
CA ALA A 4 -2.65 -17.88 0.96
C ALA A 4 -3.39 -18.30 2.26
N ALA A 5 -4.35 -19.23 2.19
CA ALA A 5 -5.02 -19.74 3.39
C ALA A 5 -4.10 -20.66 4.19
N VAL A 6 -3.40 -21.56 3.50
CA VAL A 6 -2.41 -22.45 4.13
C VAL A 6 -1.27 -21.63 4.74
N VAL A 7 -0.77 -20.63 4.01
CA VAL A 7 0.28 -19.73 4.53
C VAL A 7 -0.20 -18.97 5.77
N ALA A 8 -1.41 -18.40 5.76
CA ALA A 8 -1.96 -17.72 6.92
C ALA A 8 -2.11 -18.65 8.13
N ALA A 9 -2.58 -19.88 7.93
CA ALA A 9 -2.70 -20.88 9.00
C ALA A 9 -1.34 -21.27 9.60
N GLU A 10 -0.30 -21.43 8.77
CA GLU A 10 1.07 -21.69 9.24
C GLU A 10 1.62 -20.53 10.06
N ILE A 11 1.45 -19.29 9.59
CA ILE A 11 1.83 -18.08 10.33
C ILE A 11 1.12 -18.07 11.69
N VAL A 12 -0.19 -18.34 11.71
CA VAL A 12 -0.98 -18.41 12.94
C VAL A 12 -0.43 -19.47 13.91
N GLY A 13 -0.10 -20.66 13.41
CA GLY A 13 0.52 -21.73 14.20
C GLY A 13 1.87 -21.34 14.78
N HIS A 14 2.72 -20.66 13.99
CA HIS A 14 4.02 -20.15 14.46
C HIS A 14 3.90 -19.03 15.49
N LEU A 15 2.87 -18.20 15.39
CA LEU A 15 2.69 -17.08 16.29
C LEU A 15 2.33 -17.52 17.71
N GLY A 16 1.72 -18.69 17.91
CA GLY A 16 1.33 -19.20 19.23
C GLY A 16 0.50 -18.18 20.02
N PHE A 17 -0.81 -18.10 19.76
CA PHE A 17 -1.62 -17.01 20.33
C PHE A 17 -1.83 -17.14 21.84
N SER A 18 -1.32 -16.15 22.56
CA SER A 18 -1.85 -15.69 23.85
C SER A 18 -2.67 -14.44 23.55
N HIS A 19 -3.91 -14.35 24.03
CA HIS A 19 -4.85 -13.27 23.71
C HIS A 19 -4.48 -11.92 24.36
N ASP A 20 -3.43 -11.90 25.16
CA ASP A 20 -3.15 -10.89 26.17
C ASP A 20 -2.10 -9.85 25.74
N ARG A 21 -1.51 -9.97 24.54
CA ARG A 21 -0.53 -9.00 24.01
C ARG A 21 -0.67 -8.76 22.51
N GLY A 22 -0.66 -7.49 22.13
CA GLY A 22 -0.55 -7.06 20.74
C GLY A 22 0.80 -7.45 20.14
N ARG A 23 0.86 -7.58 18.81
CA ARG A 23 2.06 -8.02 18.09
C ARG A 23 2.18 -7.27 16.78
N ILE A 24 3.38 -6.82 16.46
CA ILE A 24 3.71 -6.32 15.12
C ILE A 24 4.14 -7.53 14.28
N ILE A 25 3.41 -7.82 13.21
CA ILE A 25 3.63 -8.98 12.34
C ILE A 25 4.02 -8.47 10.95
N VAL A 26 5.23 -8.79 10.52
CA VAL A 26 5.79 -8.30 9.25
C VAL A 26 5.69 -9.38 8.18
N LEU A 27 5.05 -9.05 7.05
CA LEU A 27 5.00 -9.87 5.84
C LEU A 27 5.81 -9.21 4.72
N GLN A 28 6.97 -9.77 4.42
CA GLN A 28 7.87 -9.26 3.38
C GLN A 28 7.94 -10.18 2.16
N GLY A 29 8.31 -9.63 1.01
CA GLY A 29 8.55 -10.41 -0.20
C GLY A 29 8.39 -9.60 -1.48
N LEU A 30 8.72 -10.21 -2.61
CA LEU A 30 8.61 -9.56 -3.92
C LEU A 30 7.15 -9.22 -4.27
N SER A 31 6.97 -8.32 -5.23
CA SER A 31 5.64 -8.03 -5.76
C SER A 31 5.08 -9.26 -6.46
N GLY A 32 3.82 -9.60 -6.20
CA GLY A 32 3.15 -10.76 -6.81
C GLY A 32 3.29 -12.08 -6.03
N THR A 33 3.94 -12.07 -4.86
CA THR A 33 4.06 -13.25 -3.97
C THR A 33 2.81 -13.53 -3.13
N GLY A 34 1.81 -12.65 -3.17
CA GLY A 34 0.52 -12.85 -2.48
C GLY A 34 0.41 -12.21 -1.09
N LYS A 35 1.32 -11.30 -0.71
CA LYS A 35 1.30 -10.60 0.59
C LYS A 35 -0.08 -10.06 0.98
N GLY A 36 -0.68 -9.18 0.16
CA GLY A 36 -1.97 -8.56 0.49
C GLY A 36 -3.10 -9.57 0.68
N THR A 37 -3.09 -10.65 -0.10
CA THR A 37 -4.06 -11.75 0.07
C THR A 37 -3.85 -12.50 1.38
N THR A 38 -2.60 -12.72 1.79
CA THR A 38 -2.27 -13.34 3.09
C THR A 38 -2.58 -12.40 4.25
N VAL A 39 -2.26 -11.10 4.15
CA VAL A 39 -2.62 -10.07 5.14
C VAL A 39 -4.12 -10.03 5.37
N SER A 40 -4.93 -9.94 4.30
CA SER A 40 -6.40 -9.92 4.41
C SER A 40 -6.96 -11.18 5.07
N LYS A 41 -6.30 -12.33 4.93
CA LYS A 41 -6.69 -13.57 5.61
C LYS A 41 -6.29 -13.54 7.09
N LEU A 42 -5.08 -13.07 7.39
CA LEU A 42 -4.60 -12.91 8.76
C LEU A 42 -5.50 -11.94 9.54
N GLU A 43 -5.85 -10.80 8.96
CA GLU A 43 -6.71 -9.79 9.60
C GLU A 43 -8.08 -10.36 10.02
N LYS A 44 -8.60 -11.38 9.31
CA LYS A 44 -9.87 -12.05 9.65
C LYS A 44 -9.77 -13.13 10.73
N VAL A 45 -8.60 -13.71 10.93
CA VAL A 45 -8.40 -14.84 11.87
C VAL A 45 -7.71 -14.41 13.16
N LEU A 46 -6.96 -13.31 13.11
CA LEU A 46 -6.25 -12.76 14.26
C LEU A 46 -7.20 -11.91 15.12
N PRO A 47 -7.17 -12.07 16.46
CA PRO A 47 -7.95 -11.21 17.34
C PRO A 47 -7.41 -9.78 17.28
N ARG A 48 -8.32 -8.79 17.27
CA ARG A 48 -7.98 -7.35 17.26
C ARG A 48 -6.82 -7.05 16.31
N ALA A 49 -7.01 -7.35 15.02
CA ALA A 49 -5.97 -7.17 14.02
C ALA A 49 -6.30 -6.04 13.04
N THR A 50 -5.27 -5.36 12.56
CA THR A 50 -5.39 -4.36 11.51
C THR A 50 -4.22 -4.44 10.55
N SER A 51 -4.47 -4.13 9.27
CA SER A 51 -3.41 -4.00 8.27
C SER A 51 -2.91 -2.56 8.12
N TRP A 52 -1.59 -2.39 8.22
CA TRP A 52 -0.93 -1.12 8.02
C TRP A 52 -0.48 -0.93 6.57
N SER A 53 -0.75 0.26 6.01
CA SER A 53 -0.37 0.62 4.64
C SER A 53 0.55 1.84 4.59
N ASN A 54 1.86 1.60 4.44
CA ASN A 54 2.82 2.66 4.12
C ASN A 54 2.44 3.42 2.85
N GLY A 55 1.76 2.74 1.91
CA GLY A 55 1.29 3.36 0.67
C GLY A 55 0.29 4.50 0.92
N ASN A 56 -0.57 4.38 1.93
CA ASN A 56 -1.49 5.46 2.29
C ASN A 56 -0.76 6.67 2.88
N ILE A 57 0.26 6.43 3.70
CA ILE A 57 1.08 7.51 4.28
C ILE A 57 1.86 8.25 3.19
N PHE A 58 2.49 7.53 2.25
CA PHE A 58 3.16 8.18 1.10
C PHE A 58 2.18 9.01 0.27
N ARG A 59 0.96 8.52 0.02
CA ARG A 59 -0.07 9.26 -0.70
C ARG A 59 -0.54 10.49 0.07
N ALA A 60 -0.68 10.38 1.40
CA ALA A 60 -1.05 11.50 2.25
C ALA A 60 0.02 12.61 2.23
N LEU A 61 1.30 12.26 2.35
CA LEU A 61 2.42 13.20 2.22
C LEU A 61 2.48 13.82 0.82
N THR A 62 2.25 13.01 -0.21
CA THR A 62 2.19 13.50 -1.60
C THR A 62 1.03 14.48 -1.78
N CYS A 63 -0.15 14.19 -1.22
CA CYS A 63 -1.30 15.08 -1.24
C CYS A 63 -0.97 16.41 -0.55
N LEU A 64 -0.42 16.38 0.66
CA LEU A 64 0.01 17.58 1.39
C LEU A 64 1.01 18.42 0.60
N MET A 65 1.99 17.78 -0.08
CA MET A 65 2.96 18.49 -0.91
C MET A 65 2.28 19.19 -2.10
N LEU A 66 1.36 18.52 -2.78
CA LEU A 66 0.63 19.10 -3.91
C LEU A 66 -0.30 20.24 -3.46
N GLU A 67 -0.94 20.12 -2.30
CA GLU A 67 -1.75 21.20 -1.73
C GLU A 67 -0.87 22.41 -1.33
N ASN A 68 0.33 22.17 -0.79
CA ASN A 68 1.28 23.24 -0.51
C ASN A 68 1.70 24.00 -1.79
N CYS A 69 2.02 23.27 -2.87
CA CYS A 69 2.31 23.84 -4.18
C CYS A 69 1.14 24.65 -4.74
N GLN A 70 -0.07 24.09 -4.69
CA GLN A 70 -1.28 24.75 -5.18
C GLN A 70 -1.57 26.06 -4.43
N ARG A 71 -1.42 26.08 -3.10
CA ARG A 71 -1.59 27.30 -2.30
C ARG A 71 -0.52 28.34 -2.56
N SER A 72 0.69 27.91 -2.91
CA SER A 72 1.81 28.80 -3.24
C SER A 72 1.80 29.26 -4.71
N GLY A 73 0.87 28.74 -5.53
CA GLY A 73 0.81 29.05 -6.96
C GLY A 73 1.97 28.48 -7.78
N THR A 74 2.64 27.45 -7.28
CA THR A 74 3.84 26.86 -7.89
C THR A 74 3.58 25.44 -8.38
N GLU A 75 4.24 25.01 -9.46
CA GLU A 75 4.26 23.60 -9.85
C GLU A 75 5.14 22.79 -8.88
N PHE A 76 4.79 21.52 -8.66
CA PHE A 76 5.60 20.62 -7.85
C PHE A 76 6.91 20.26 -8.57
N LEU A 77 8.02 20.61 -7.94
CA LEU A 77 9.36 20.25 -8.37
C LEU A 77 10.06 19.42 -7.28
N PRO A 78 10.85 18.37 -7.64
CA PRO A 78 11.53 17.51 -6.66
C PRO A 78 12.38 18.26 -5.63
N GLU A 79 12.99 19.38 -6.03
CA GLU A 79 13.90 20.20 -5.23
C GLU A 79 13.17 20.92 -4.09
N MET A 80 11.85 21.00 -4.15
CA MET A 80 11.02 21.57 -3.08
C MET A 80 10.92 20.67 -1.85
N LEU A 81 11.30 19.39 -1.96
CA LEU A 81 11.35 18.45 -0.82
C LEU A 81 12.61 18.67 0.02
N THR A 82 12.78 19.89 0.53
CA THR A 82 13.84 20.22 1.48
C THR A 82 13.56 19.56 2.84
N PRO A 83 14.58 19.40 3.71
CA PRO A 83 14.38 18.85 5.05
C PRO A 83 13.28 19.56 5.86
N GLU A 84 13.17 20.89 5.72
CA GLU A 84 12.17 21.71 6.41
C GLU A 84 10.76 21.40 5.90
N ILE A 85 10.58 21.31 4.59
CA ILE A 85 9.29 20.94 3.99
C ILE A 85 8.93 19.50 4.37
N CYS A 86 9.86 18.56 4.28
CA CYS A 86 9.66 17.19 4.71
C CYS A 86 9.19 17.10 6.17
N ALA A 87 9.84 17.84 7.08
CA ALA A 87 9.43 17.91 8.48
C ALA A 87 8.02 18.51 8.64
N GLN A 88 7.70 19.58 7.90
CA GLN A 88 6.37 20.19 7.92
C GLN A 88 5.28 19.22 7.44
N LEU A 89 5.53 18.48 6.35
CA LEU A 89 4.62 17.48 5.81
C LEU A 89 4.36 16.36 6.84
N VAL A 90 5.40 15.85 7.49
CA VAL A 90 5.27 14.81 8.54
C VAL A 90 4.50 15.35 9.74
N SER A 91 4.76 16.58 10.18
CA SER A 91 4.03 17.20 11.29
C SER A 91 2.54 17.43 11.00
N SER A 92 2.15 17.40 9.73
CA SER A 92 0.76 17.48 9.28
C SER A 92 0.05 16.13 9.31
N LEU A 93 0.73 15.05 9.68
CA LEU A 93 0.14 13.73 9.92
C LEU A 93 0.07 13.46 11.42
N VAL A 94 -1.14 13.19 11.91
CA VAL A 94 -1.37 12.87 13.33
C VAL A 94 -1.94 11.46 13.41
N PHE A 95 -1.18 10.53 13.99
CA PHE A 95 -1.70 9.21 14.33
C PHE A 95 -2.43 9.28 15.67
N GLU A 96 -3.71 8.90 15.68
CA GLU A 96 -4.56 9.03 16.87
C GLU A 96 -5.49 7.82 17.05
N GLN A 97 -5.85 7.57 18.31
CA GLN A 97 -6.93 6.65 18.66
C GLN A 97 -8.27 7.40 18.53
N LEU A 98 -9.22 6.77 17.85
CA LEU A 98 -10.57 7.28 17.64
C LEU A 98 -11.45 6.97 18.87
N GLU A 99 -12.60 7.62 18.96
CA GLU A 99 -13.55 7.47 20.08
C GLU A 99 -14.09 6.04 20.23
N ASP A 100 -14.15 5.28 19.13
CA ASP A 100 -14.57 3.87 19.10
C ASP A 100 -13.45 2.89 19.51
N GLY A 101 -12.27 3.41 19.89
CA GLY A 101 -11.08 2.63 20.22
C GLY A 101 -10.29 2.16 19.00
N GLY A 102 -10.73 2.48 17.78
CA GLY A 102 -9.97 2.30 16.55
C GLY A 102 -8.79 3.25 16.44
N PHE A 103 -7.95 3.08 15.42
CA PHE A 103 -6.82 3.97 15.15
C PHE A 103 -6.86 4.46 13.71
N ASP A 104 -6.45 5.71 13.49
CA ASP A 104 -6.33 6.28 12.16
C ASP A 104 -5.24 7.35 12.10
N THR A 105 -4.87 7.75 10.89
CA THR A 105 -4.02 8.89 10.62
C THR A 105 -4.88 10.06 10.13
N ARG A 106 -4.83 11.18 10.83
CA ARG A 106 -5.42 12.44 10.38
C ARG A 106 -4.42 13.23 9.55
N ILE A 107 -4.86 13.67 8.38
CA ILE A 107 -4.17 14.66 7.55
C ILE A 107 -4.65 16.04 7.99
N LYS A 108 -3.78 16.82 8.64
CA LYS A 108 -4.06 18.16 9.18
C LYS A 108 -3.00 19.16 8.73
N GLY A 109 -3.24 19.79 7.60
CA GLY A 109 -2.29 20.74 7.01
C GLY A 109 -2.75 21.20 5.65
N PHE A 110 -2.26 22.38 5.24
CA PHE A 110 -2.49 22.95 3.90
C PHE A 110 -3.96 23.02 3.45
N GLY A 111 -4.90 23.24 4.39
CA GLY A 111 -6.34 23.32 4.09
C GLY A 111 -7.08 21.98 4.20
N LEU A 112 -6.38 20.88 4.52
CA LEU A 112 -6.95 19.58 4.78
C LEU A 112 -7.12 19.33 6.29
N ASN A 113 -8.24 18.71 6.65
CA ASN A 113 -8.49 18.12 7.96
C ASN A 113 -9.39 16.88 7.78
N VAL A 114 -8.78 15.77 7.40
CA VAL A 114 -9.50 14.53 7.03
C VAL A 114 -8.78 13.30 7.58
N LEU A 115 -9.53 12.23 7.83
CA LEU A 115 -8.96 10.95 8.21
C LEU A 115 -8.52 10.17 6.97
N VAL A 116 -7.37 9.50 7.02
CA VAL A 116 -6.84 8.72 5.90
C VAL A 116 -7.84 7.64 5.48
N SER A 117 -8.51 6.97 6.42
CA SER A 117 -9.54 5.96 6.09
C SER A 117 -10.65 6.50 5.17
N GLN A 118 -11.04 7.78 5.32
CA GLN A 118 -12.10 8.43 4.55
C GLN A 118 -11.66 8.75 3.12
N VAL A 119 -10.37 8.99 2.91
CA VAL A 119 -9.82 9.50 1.64
C VAL A 119 -8.90 8.51 0.90
N ALA A 120 -8.55 7.38 1.51
CA ALA A 120 -7.61 6.40 0.97
C ALA A 120 -7.99 5.85 -0.41
N ASN A 121 -9.28 5.78 -0.71
CA ASN A 121 -9.81 5.24 -1.97
C ASN A 121 -10.35 6.30 -2.93
N SER A 122 -10.29 7.58 -2.56
CA SER A 122 -10.79 8.70 -3.36
C SER A 122 -9.65 9.70 -3.64
N LEU A 123 -9.56 10.77 -2.84
CA LEU A 123 -8.55 11.83 -2.95
C LEU A 123 -7.14 11.25 -3.06
N LEU A 124 -6.75 10.28 -2.21
CA LEU A 124 -5.40 9.70 -2.22
C LEU A 124 -5.07 8.85 -3.46
N LYS A 125 -6.06 8.55 -4.30
CA LYS A 125 -5.91 7.80 -5.56
C LYS A 125 -6.00 8.67 -6.80
N GLU A 126 -6.14 9.98 -6.66
CA GLU A 126 -6.16 10.89 -7.80
C GLU A 126 -4.91 10.74 -8.69
N PRO A 127 -5.04 10.86 -10.03
CA PRO A 127 -3.92 10.71 -10.95
C PRO A 127 -2.73 11.63 -10.65
N ARG A 128 -3.00 12.87 -10.18
CA ARG A 128 -1.95 13.82 -9.79
C ARG A 128 -1.06 13.30 -8.67
N ILE A 129 -1.65 12.63 -7.67
CA ILE A 129 -0.91 11.97 -6.59
C ILE A 129 -0.10 10.81 -7.15
N GLY A 130 -0.72 9.97 -7.98
CA GLY A 130 -0.01 8.85 -8.62
C GLY A 130 1.24 9.29 -9.41
N LYS A 131 1.17 10.44 -10.10
CA LYS A 131 2.28 11.02 -10.86
C LYS A 131 3.43 11.52 -9.97
N ALA A 132 3.12 12.17 -8.85
CA ALA A 132 4.13 12.73 -7.93
C ALA A 132 4.67 11.72 -6.90
N LEU A 133 3.93 10.65 -6.62
CA LEU A 133 4.23 9.65 -5.60
C LEU A 133 5.65 9.07 -5.67
N PRO A 134 6.23 8.70 -6.85
CA PRO A 134 7.58 8.16 -6.90
C PRO A 134 8.65 9.15 -6.41
N THR A 135 8.46 10.44 -6.64
CA THR A 135 9.38 11.50 -6.22
C THR A 135 9.33 11.67 -4.71
N VAL A 136 8.13 11.80 -4.14
CA VAL A 136 7.93 11.93 -2.69
C VAL A 136 8.41 10.67 -1.96
N ALA A 137 8.08 9.48 -2.49
CA ALA A 137 8.50 8.23 -1.88
C ALA A 137 10.01 8.05 -1.83
N ARG A 138 10.75 8.58 -2.82
CA ARG A 138 12.23 8.56 -2.82
C ARG A 138 12.79 9.48 -1.74
N ALA A 139 12.22 10.68 -1.58
CA ALA A 139 12.73 11.68 -0.65
C ALA A 139 12.38 11.36 0.82
N MET A 140 11.18 10.81 1.06
CA MET A 140 10.60 10.72 2.41
C MET A 140 10.51 9.28 2.95
N GLN A 141 11.30 8.35 2.40
CA GLN A 141 11.18 6.94 2.77
C GLN A 141 11.49 6.71 4.26
N GLY A 142 12.49 7.41 4.81
CA GLY A 142 12.89 7.27 6.21
C GLY A 142 11.81 7.74 7.16
N GLU A 143 11.22 8.90 6.87
CA GLU A 143 10.16 9.54 7.64
C GLU A 143 8.91 8.66 7.68
N VAL A 144 8.51 8.08 6.54
CA VAL A 144 7.36 7.16 6.50
C VAL A 144 7.62 5.88 7.29
N ILE A 145 8.84 5.34 7.24
CA ILE A 145 9.20 4.16 8.04
C ILE A 145 9.18 4.48 9.54
N ALA A 146 9.71 5.64 9.94
CA ALA A 146 9.69 6.08 11.33
C ALA A 146 8.25 6.26 11.84
N PHE A 147 7.42 6.95 11.06
CA PHE A 147 6.00 7.14 11.37
C PHE A 147 5.25 5.81 11.49
N ALA A 148 5.45 4.90 10.54
CA ALA A 148 4.85 3.57 10.54
C ALA A 148 5.27 2.72 11.75
N SER A 149 6.54 2.80 12.14
CA SER A 149 7.05 2.08 13.30
C SER A 149 6.41 2.58 14.59
N ALA A 150 6.35 3.90 14.78
CA ALA A 150 5.72 4.52 15.93
C ALA A 150 4.22 4.19 16.03
N ALA A 151 3.49 4.26 14.91
CA ALA A 151 2.08 3.91 14.85
C ALA A 151 1.83 2.42 15.17
N ALA A 152 2.65 1.52 14.60
CA ALA A 152 2.59 0.10 14.88
C ALA A 152 2.89 -0.22 16.35
N GLU A 153 3.86 0.45 16.96
CA GLU A 153 4.19 0.32 18.38
C GLU A 153 3.03 0.78 19.28
N ALA A 154 2.42 1.93 18.96
CA ALA A 154 1.26 2.45 19.72
C ALA A 154 0.06 1.48 19.68
N MET A 155 -0.31 0.98 18.50
CA MET A 155 -1.37 -0.03 18.35
C MET A 155 -1.01 -1.35 19.06
N CYS A 156 0.24 -1.79 18.96
CA CYS A 156 0.72 -2.99 19.62
C CYS A 156 0.63 -2.88 21.15
N ALA A 157 0.95 -1.70 21.71
CA ALA A 157 0.85 -1.42 23.13
C ALA A 157 -0.60 -1.44 23.64
N ASP A 158 -1.57 -1.06 22.78
CA ASP A 158 -3.01 -1.18 23.05
C ASP A 158 -3.54 -2.62 22.93
N GLY A 159 -2.67 -3.58 22.58
CA GLY A 159 -3.04 -4.99 22.44
C GLY A 159 -3.46 -5.40 21.04
N MET A 160 -3.25 -4.55 20.04
CA MET A 160 -3.61 -4.83 18.64
C MET A 160 -2.53 -5.66 17.92
N ASN A 161 -2.96 -6.58 17.05
CA ASN A 161 -2.11 -7.26 16.10
C ASN A 161 -1.96 -6.41 14.83
N VAL A 162 -0.77 -5.86 14.60
CA VAL A 162 -0.51 -4.96 13.47
C VAL A 162 0.17 -5.72 12.34
N LEU A 163 -0.51 -5.87 11.22
CA LEU A 163 0.01 -6.55 10.03
C LEU A 163 0.68 -5.52 9.11
N VAL A 164 2.00 -5.59 8.98
CA VAL A 164 2.76 -4.68 8.12
C VAL A 164 3.32 -5.43 6.92
N GLU A 165 2.94 -5.02 5.70
CA GLU A 165 3.44 -5.65 4.47
C GLU A 165 4.30 -4.73 3.60
N GLY A 166 5.20 -5.32 2.82
CA GLY A 166 6.15 -4.55 2.02
C GLY A 166 7.36 -5.32 1.50
N ARG A 167 8.40 -4.58 1.12
CA ARG A 167 9.69 -5.12 0.68
C ARG A 167 10.65 -5.20 1.86
N ALA A 168 11.54 -6.19 1.86
CA ALA A 168 12.50 -6.41 2.94
C ALA A 168 13.33 -5.15 3.27
N GLN A 169 13.75 -4.40 2.24
CA GLN A 169 14.53 -3.16 2.39
C GLN A 169 13.78 -2.05 3.15
N THR A 170 12.45 -2.04 3.09
CA THR A 170 11.62 -1.05 3.80
C THR A 170 11.29 -1.54 5.20
N LEU A 171 11.05 -2.84 5.36
CA LEU A 171 10.57 -3.41 6.62
C LEU A 171 11.69 -3.85 7.56
N SER A 172 12.96 -3.85 7.14
CA SER A 172 14.11 -4.19 7.98
C SER A 172 14.25 -3.28 9.21
N PHE A 173 13.68 -2.08 9.13
CA PHE A 173 13.72 -1.08 10.20
C PHE A 173 12.61 -1.26 11.25
N ILE A 174 11.59 -2.08 10.96
CA ILE A 174 10.53 -2.39 11.92
C ILE A 174 11.01 -3.52 12.83
N ARG A 175 11.15 -3.22 14.12
CA ARG A 175 11.62 -4.17 15.13
C ARG A 175 10.49 -5.12 15.54
N THR A 176 10.61 -6.38 15.14
CA THR A 176 9.71 -7.44 15.59
C THR A 176 10.36 -8.81 15.43
N PRO A 177 10.13 -9.76 16.35
CA PRO A 177 10.50 -11.16 16.14
C PRO A 177 9.57 -11.89 15.15
N HIS A 178 8.40 -11.32 14.82
CA HIS A 178 7.38 -11.95 14.00
C HIS A 178 7.49 -11.52 12.53
N ARG A 179 8.53 -12.02 11.86
CA ARG A 179 8.83 -11.70 10.46
C ARG A 179 8.68 -12.92 9.58
N PHE A 180 7.90 -12.78 8.51
CA PHE A 180 7.62 -13.84 7.54
C PHE A 180 7.97 -13.36 6.13
N GLU A 181 8.78 -14.14 5.42
CA GLU A 181 9.12 -13.87 4.03
C GLU A 181 8.36 -14.79 3.09
N LEU A 182 7.50 -14.18 2.26
CA LEU A 182 6.73 -14.89 1.25
C LEU A 182 7.56 -14.98 -0.03
N THR A 183 8.03 -16.18 -0.31
CA THR A 183 8.69 -16.54 -1.56
C THR A 183 7.77 -17.38 -2.44
N LEU A 184 8.05 -17.38 -3.75
CA LEU A 184 7.45 -18.34 -4.68
C LEU A 184 8.50 -19.38 -5.03
N SER A 185 8.09 -20.64 -5.08
CA SER A 185 8.96 -21.75 -5.49
C SER A 185 9.50 -21.57 -6.90
N GLU A 186 8.77 -20.85 -7.77
CA GLU A 186 9.14 -20.57 -9.14
C GLU A 186 9.07 -19.07 -9.44
N PRO A 187 10.21 -18.38 -9.57
CA PRO A 187 10.26 -16.95 -9.89
C PRO A 187 9.56 -16.59 -11.22
N LYS A 188 9.53 -17.51 -12.18
CA LYS A 188 8.86 -17.33 -13.48
C LYS A 188 7.37 -17.03 -13.34
N LEU A 189 6.71 -17.55 -12.29
CA LEU A 189 5.30 -17.29 -12.01
C LEU A 189 5.03 -15.80 -11.72
N ILE A 190 5.98 -15.06 -11.16
CA ILE A 190 5.86 -13.61 -10.95
C ILE A 190 5.79 -12.89 -12.29
N GLY A 191 6.70 -13.25 -13.20
CA GLY A 191 6.76 -12.68 -14.54
C GLY A 191 5.47 -12.95 -15.32
N GLN A 192 5.00 -14.20 -15.31
CA GLN A 192 3.75 -14.59 -15.98
C GLN A 192 2.53 -13.84 -15.42
N ARG A 193 2.40 -13.74 -14.09
CA ARG A 193 1.31 -12.98 -13.45
C ARG A 193 1.34 -11.51 -13.82
N ARG A 194 2.52 -10.88 -13.79
CA ARG A 194 2.67 -9.47 -14.20
C ARG A 194 2.34 -9.28 -15.67
N ALA A 195 2.74 -10.20 -16.55
CA ALA A 195 2.39 -10.14 -17.96
C ALA A 195 0.87 -10.21 -18.15
N ALA A 196 0.20 -11.18 -17.51
CA ALA A 196 -1.25 -11.30 -17.56
C ALA A 196 -1.99 -10.06 -17.00
N GLN A 197 -1.52 -9.52 -15.87
CA GLN A 197 -2.10 -8.31 -15.28
C GLN A 197 -1.93 -7.08 -16.18
N ARG A 198 -0.75 -6.90 -16.80
CA ARG A 198 -0.50 -5.78 -17.72
C ARG A 198 -1.35 -5.89 -18.97
N LEU A 199 -1.46 -7.09 -19.54
CA LEU A 199 -2.31 -7.39 -20.69
C LEU A 199 -3.77 -7.03 -20.37
N MET A 200 -4.31 -7.54 -19.26
CA MET A 200 -5.69 -7.27 -18.84
C MET A 200 -5.94 -5.79 -18.55
N ALA A 201 -5.01 -5.12 -17.85
CA ALA A 201 -5.16 -3.69 -17.55
C ALA A 201 -5.16 -2.81 -18.81
N ALA A 202 -4.35 -3.15 -19.82
CA ALA A 202 -4.33 -2.44 -21.08
C ALA A 202 -5.64 -2.62 -21.86
N VAL A 203 -6.17 -3.86 -21.89
CA VAL A 203 -7.45 -4.16 -22.54
C VAL A 203 -8.61 -3.47 -21.83
N LEU A 204 -8.68 -3.53 -20.49
CA LEU A 204 -9.72 -2.85 -19.72
C LEU A 204 -9.73 -1.34 -19.98
N LYS A 205 -8.55 -0.70 -20.03
CA LYS A 205 -8.44 0.73 -20.32
C LYS A 205 -8.97 1.11 -21.70
N ALA A 206 -8.83 0.24 -22.69
CA ALA A 206 -9.39 0.47 -24.02
C ALA A 206 -10.93 0.47 -23.98
N PHE A 207 -11.53 -0.39 -23.17
CA PHE A 207 -12.98 -0.44 -23.00
C PHE A 207 -13.55 0.65 -22.08
N GLU A 208 -12.78 1.16 -21.10
CA GLU A 208 -13.18 2.31 -20.28
C GLU A 208 -13.35 3.60 -21.12
N GLN A 209 -12.67 3.69 -22.27
CA GLN A 209 -12.80 4.83 -23.19
C GLN A 209 -14.07 4.75 -24.06
N ASP A 210 -14.66 3.55 -24.21
CA ASP A 210 -15.84 3.26 -25.02
C ASP A 210 -17.05 2.88 -24.14
N ALA A 211 -17.36 3.72 -23.14
CA ALA A 211 -18.28 3.46 -22.03
C ALA A 211 -19.78 3.19 -22.37
N ALA A 212 -20.11 2.75 -23.58
CA ALA A 212 -21.48 2.60 -24.06
C ALA A 212 -22.08 1.18 -23.91
N ALA A 213 -21.29 0.12 -23.67
CA ALA A 213 -21.82 -1.23 -23.41
C ALA A 213 -20.76 -2.15 -22.78
N GLU A 214 -21.20 -3.17 -22.01
CA GLU A 214 -20.30 -4.26 -21.63
C GLU A 214 -19.76 -4.96 -22.88
N PRO A 215 -18.43 -5.14 -23.00
CA PRO A 215 -17.85 -5.77 -24.18
C PRO A 215 -18.24 -7.25 -24.26
N SER A 216 -18.62 -7.70 -25.46
CA SER A 216 -18.90 -9.11 -25.71
C SER A 216 -17.64 -9.97 -25.49
N ALA A 217 -17.82 -11.25 -25.19
CA ALA A 217 -16.70 -12.19 -25.03
C ALA A 217 -15.79 -12.23 -26.28
N GLU A 218 -16.38 -12.09 -27.48
CA GLU A 218 -15.66 -12.02 -28.75
C GLU A 218 -14.79 -10.77 -28.85
N ALA A 219 -15.36 -9.59 -28.51
CA ALA A 219 -14.62 -8.33 -28.49
C ALA A 219 -13.47 -8.38 -27.47
N MET A 220 -13.72 -8.95 -26.29
CA MET A 220 -12.70 -9.14 -25.26
C MET A 220 -11.57 -10.06 -25.74
N HIS A 221 -11.90 -11.20 -26.37
CA HIS A 221 -10.91 -12.12 -26.93
C HIS A 221 -10.09 -11.48 -28.06
N ALA A 222 -10.72 -10.70 -28.93
CA ALA A 222 -10.04 -9.99 -30.01
C ALA A 222 -9.06 -8.94 -29.45
N ALA A 223 -9.49 -8.14 -28.47
CA ALA A 223 -8.67 -7.14 -27.81
C ALA A 223 -7.47 -7.78 -27.09
N LEU A 224 -7.67 -8.91 -26.40
CA LEU A 224 -6.59 -9.67 -25.78
C LEU A 224 -5.54 -10.17 -26.79
N ARG A 225 -5.97 -10.69 -27.94
CA ARG A 225 -5.04 -11.13 -28.99
C ARG A 225 -4.26 -9.97 -29.60
N ALA A 226 -4.95 -8.85 -29.87
CA ALA A 226 -4.32 -7.67 -30.44
C ALA A 226 -3.25 -7.09 -29.49
N GLU A 227 -3.58 -6.98 -28.19
CA GLU A 227 -2.65 -6.48 -27.19
C GLU A 227 -1.49 -7.44 -26.94
N LEU A 228 -1.75 -8.76 -26.91
CA LEU A 228 -0.69 -9.77 -26.84
C LEU A 228 0.29 -9.61 -28.00
N LYS A 229 -0.22 -9.49 -29.24
CA LYS A 229 0.61 -9.27 -30.44
C LYS A 229 1.43 -7.98 -30.31
N ARG A 230 0.82 -6.89 -29.83
CA ARG A 230 1.51 -5.61 -29.61
C ARG A 230 2.65 -5.76 -28.60
N MET A 231 2.39 -6.41 -27.46
CA MET A 231 3.39 -6.63 -26.41
C MET A 231 4.56 -7.53 -26.88
N THR A 232 4.31 -8.50 -27.75
CA THR A 232 5.36 -9.37 -28.31
C THR A 232 6.13 -8.74 -29.48
N SER A 233 5.57 -7.71 -30.13
CA SER A 233 6.21 -7.01 -31.25
C SER A 233 7.10 -5.84 -30.81
N ALA A 234 6.97 -5.40 -29.55
CA ALA A 234 7.70 -4.27 -28.98
C ALA A 234 8.95 -4.68 -28.18
N VAL A 235 9.34 -5.96 -28.28
CA VAL A 235 10.57 -6.55 -27.72
C VAL A 235 11.50 -6.88 -28.88
#